data_AF-A0A1B1KIC6-F1
#
_entry.id   AF-A0A1B1KIC6-F1
#
_cell.length_a   1.000
_cell.length_b   1.000
_cell.length_c   1.000
_cell.angle_alpha   90.00
_cell.angle_beta   90.00
_cell.angle_gamma   90.00
#
_symmetry.space_group_name_H-M   'P 1'
#
loop_
_entity.id
_entity.type
_entity.pdbx_description
1 polymer ?
#
loop_
_entity_poly.entity_id
_entity_poly.type
_entity_poly.pdbx_seq_one_letter_code
_entity_poly.pdbx_strand_id
1 'polypeptide(L)'
;MSDVRRGPHDSDRWVPLGNSDEQDRIESLSASSPFDELGSLLRDYERYRTADPGIAEEVISSFLSPHRLSIRGHGQRFAAVGSVAEAGAVSLCLMTYGEEVGIDRPAQDDQYVAILVPMAGRVLVRVKGHEFIASPYESLVALPPGESFSLGWSEDCRVLTLRADNSALQRALVGLSSRAEDRPLRLDSARVVGSERYAILGAAATLMHAFANYPSCSDLPRLLVRRLNDHALSTMLLTLTHNHTTDLYGALTPASGRSVRTALELLHAEDQAMYTIGELAAEAGVTVRALELAFRKDLGTTPSAYVLQTRLNRAHEELRRADLQDGTTVTHVAMKWGFAHVGRFARRYRETFGVAPSEELRRSVTQTHES
;
A
#
# COMPACT_ATOMS: atom_id res chain seq x y z
N MET A 1 25.33 3.08 -64.40
CA MET A 1 24.12 3.51 -63.66
C MET A 1 24.08 2.69 -62.39
N SER A 2 24.20 3.39 -61.27
CA SER A 2 24.83 2.99 -60.03
C SER A 2 23.90 2.30 -59.03
N ASP A 3 24.55 1.42 -58.25
CA ASP A 3 24.09 0.62 -57.12
C ASP A 3 23.47 1.43 -55.97
N VAL A 4 22.44 0.87 -55.33
CA VAL A 4 21.84 1.36 -54.08
C VAL A 4 22.37 0.52 -52.92
N ARG A 5 23.25 1.11 -52.09
CA ARG A 5 23.64 0.54 -50.78
C ARG A 5 22.87 1.23 -49.66
N ARG A 6 22.23 0.41 -48.82
CA ARG A 6 21.68 0.78 -47.50
C ARG A 6 22.82 1.14 -46.54
N GLY A 7 22.74 2.29 -45.89
CA GLY A 7 23.58 2.67 -44.74
C GLY A 7 22.88 2.38 -43.41
N PRO A 8 23.62 2.14 -42.31
CA PRO A 8 23.06 1.73 -41.02
C PRO A 8 22.50 2.91 -40.21
N HIS A 9 21.54 2.59 -39.35
CA HIS A 9 20.95 3.50 -38.35
C HIS A 9 22.01 3.96 -37.34
N ASP A 10 22.16 5.26 -37.20
CA ASP A 10 23.00 5.92 -36.20
C ASP A 10 22.15 6.23 -34.96
N SER A 11 22.26 5.38 -33.94
CA SER A 11 21.66 5.54 -32.62
C SER A 11 22.77 5.73 -31.60
N ASP A 12 23.48 6.85 -31.66
CA ASP A 12 24.38 7.30 -30.59
C ASP A 12 24.79 8.77 -30.82
N ARG A 13 24.03 9.70 -30.25
CA ARG A 13 24.52 11.06 -29.98
C ARG A 13 24.02 11.56 -28.62
N TRP A 14 24.79 11.22 -27.61
CA TRP A 14 24.76 11.84 -26.29
C TRP A 14 25.39 13.24 -26.37
N VAL A 15 24.74 14.26 -25.80
CA VAL A 15 25.23 15.64 -25.72
C VAL A 15 25.47 15.97 -24.24
N PRO A 16 26.72 16.23 -23.79
CA PRO A 16 26.98 16.76 -22.46
C PRO A 16 26.98 18.28 -22.47
N LEU A 17 26.12 18.90 -21.64
CA LEU A 17 26.23 20.28 -21.13
C LEU A 17 25.55 20.27 -19.73
N GLY A 18 26.04 20.88 -18.65
CA GLY A 18 27.17 21.79 -18.47
C GLY A 18 27.74 21.81 -17.04
N ASN A 19 28.22 23.01 -16.66
CA ASN A 19 29.29 23.34 -15.71
C ASN A 19 29.24 22.72 -14.30
N SER A 20 30.42 22.71 -13.66
CA SER A 20 30.72 22.28 -12.28
C SER A 20 29.74 22.70 -11.18
N ASP A 21 29.03 23.82 -11.34
CA ASP A 21 27.99 24.28 -10.40
C ASP A 21 26.70 23.41 -10.44
N GLU A 22 26.43 22.70 -11.53
CA GLU A 22 25.32 21.75 -11.66
C GLU A 22 25.66 20.40 -11.00
N GLN A 23 26.91 19.94 -11.13
CA GLN A 23 27.39 18.71 -10.50
C GLN A 23 27.38 18.80 -8.97
N ASP A 24 27.87 19.90 -8.40
CA ASP A 24 27.89 20.11 -6.94
C ASP A 24 26.48 20.16 -6.32
N ARG A 25 25.48 20.66 -7.06
CA ARG A 25 24.07 20.70 -6.61
C ARG A 25 23.42 19.33 -6.63
N ILE A 26 23.75 18.53 -7.63
CA ILE A 26 23.30 17.15 -7.81
C ILE A 26 23.88 16.21 -6.73
N GLU A 27 25.15 16.41 -6.36
CA GLU A 27 25.82 15.58 -5.35
C GLU A 27 25.24 15.79 -3.94
N SER A 28 24.66 16.97 -3.67
CA SER A 28 24.07 17.32 -2.36
C SER A 28 22.82 16.50 -1.96
N LEU A 29 22.22 15.75 -2.89
CA LEU A 29 21.05 14.89 -2.67
C LEU A 29 21.40 13.52 -2.02
N SER A 30 22.65 13.31 -1.62
CA SER A 30 23.22 12.01 -1.21
C SER A 30 23.41 11.80 0.32
N ALA A 31 22.59 12.46 1.16
CA ALA A 31 22.74 12.35 2.62
C ALA A 31 22.25 11.01 3.21
N SER A 32 23.22 10.27 3.77
CA SER A 32 23.19 8.88 4.26
C SER A 32 21.94 8.44 5.06
N SER A 33 21.04 7.75 4.37
CA SER A 33 19.99 6.86 4.91
C SER A 33 20.32 5.40 4.57
N PRO A 34 19.86 4.37 5.33
CA PRO A 34 19.92 2.97 4.87
C PRO A 34 19.23 2.74 3.51
N PHE A 35 18.36 3.67 3.09
CA PHE A 35 17.79 3.68 1.74
C PHE A 35 18.71 4.26 0.66
N ASP A 36 19.80 4.93 1.02
CA ASP A 36 20.83 5.37 0.05
C ASP A 36 21.60 4.18 -0.47
N GLU A 37 21.94 3.21 0.38
CA GLU A 37 22.56 1.95 -0.05
C GLU A 37 21.65 1.22 -1.05
N LEU A 38 20.33 1.21 -0.82
CA LEU A 38 19.36 0.63 -1.76
C LEU A 38 19.22 1.46 -3.05
N GLY A 39 19.24 2.78 -2.97
CA GLY A 39 19.26 3.63 -4.17
C GLY A 39 20.54 3.46 -4.99
N SER A 40 21.63 3.14 -4.30
CA SER A 40 22.94 2.82 -4.86
C SER A 40 22.91 1.59 -5.79
N LEU A 41 21.98 0.67 -5.55
CA LEU A 41 21.82 -0.57 -6.32
C LEU A 41 21.28 -0.35 -7.74
N LEU A 42 20.71 0.82 -8.02
CA LEU A 42 20.18 1.18 -9.34
C LEU A 42 21.04 2.25 -10.05
N ARG A 43 22.25 2.53 -9.56
CA ARG A 43 23.12 3.58 -10.14
C ARG A 43 23.47 3.36 -11.61
N ASP A 44 23.71 2.11 -11.99
CA ASP A 44 24.04 1.76 -13.39
C ASP A 44 22.85 1.89 -14.34
N TYR A 45 21.65 2.16 -13.80
CA TYR A 45 20.40 2.30 -14.52
C TYR A 45 19.88 3.75 -14.55
N GLU A 46 20.74 4.75 -14.33
CA GLU A 46 20.37 6.16 -14.49
C GLU A 46 19.80 6.40 -15.89
N ARG A 47 18.55 6.89 -15.94
CA ARG A 47 17.83 7.13 -17.19
C ARG A 47 17.78 8.60 -17.55
N TYR A 48 17.74 9.47 -16.54
CA TYR A 48 17.75 10.91 -16.73
C TYR A 48 18.34 11.63 -15.53
N ARG A 49 18.93 12.78 -15.84
CA ARG A 49 19.42 13.78 -14.89
C ARG A 49 19.26 15.13 -15.57
N THR A 50 18.41 16.00 -15.01
CA THR A 50 18.08 17.28 -15.65
C THR A 50 17.71 18.33 -14.61
N ALA A 51 18.04 19.58 -14.90
CA ALA A 51 17.54 20.76 -14.17
C ALA A 51 16.32 21.41 -14.85
N ASP A 52 15.85 20.85 -15.97
CA ASP A 52 14.69 21.33 -16.72
C ASP A 52 13.44 20.48 -16.38
N PRO A 53 12.39 21.09 -15.79
CA PRO A 53 11.13 20.40 -15.47
C PRO A 53 10.39 19.85 -16.69
N GLY A 54 10.47 20.53 -17.84
CA GLY A 54 9.83 20.08 -19.08
C GLY A 54 10.48 18.82 -19.63
N ILE A 55 11.82 18.77 -19.60
CA ILE A 55 12.57 17.54 -19.96
C ILE A 55 12.25 16.42 -18.97
N ALA A 56 12.18 16.72 -17.67
CA ALA A 56 11.80 15.73 -16.66
C ALA A 56 10.40 15.16 -16.95
N GLU A 57 9.40 16.02 -17.16
CA GLU A 57 8.02 15.62 -17.49
C GLU A 57 7.97 14.73 -18.75
N GLU A 58 8.65 15.12 -19.82
CA GLU A 58 8.68 14.38 -21.08
C GLU A 58 9.30 13.00 -20.91
N VAL A 59 10.49 12.92 -20.29
CA VAL A 59 11.19 11.66 -20.11
C VAL A 59 10.43 10.73 -19.18
N ILE A 60 9.88 11.24 -18.08
CA ILE A 60 9.10 10.42 -17.13
C ILE A 60 7.81 9.93 -17.77
N SER A 61 7.16 10.75 -18.59
CA SER A 61 5.96 10.35 -19.34
C SER A 61 6.24 9.23 -20.35
N SER A 62 7.47 9.08 -20.83
CA SER A 62 7.84 8.04 -21.80
C SER A 62 7.86 6.62 -21.24
N PHE A 63 8.07 6.44 -19.93
CA PHE A 63 8.15 5.12 -19.29
C PHE A 63 7.12 4.90 -18.16
N LEU A 64 6.47 5.97 -17.69
CA LEU A 64 5.26 5.90 -16.88
C LEU A 64 4.04 6.22 -17.76
N SER A 65 3.22 7.18 -17.36
CA SER A 65 2.11 7.69 -18.14
C SER A 65 2.19 9.21 -18.24
N PRO A 66 1.57 9.81 -19.27
CA PRO A 66 1.44 11.26 -19.38
C PRO A 66 0.89 11.87 -18.09
N HIS A 67 1.57 12.91 -17.62
CA HIS A 67 1.22 13.67 -16.42
C HIS A 67 1.73 15.11 -16.57
N ARG A 68 1.25 16.00 -15.71
CA ARG A 68 1.75 17.37 -15.59
C ARG A 68 2.61 17.48 -14.35
N LEU A 69 3.83 17.97 -14.49
CA LEU A 69 4.74 18.31 -13.42
C LEU A 69 4.65 19.82 -13.14
N SER A 70 4.49 20.18 -11.87
CA SER A 70 4.45 21.57 -11.41
C SER A 70 5.45 21.75 -10.28
N ILE A 71 6.25 22.82 -10.32
CA ILE A 71 7.12 23.17 -9.21
C ILE A 71 6.31 24.00 -8.21
N ARG A 72 6.30 23.58 -6.94
CA ARG A 72 5.62 24.29 -5.84
C ARG A 72 6.58 25.12 -4.99
N GLY A 73 7.88 24.84 -5.08
CA GLY A 73 8.96 25.64 -4.50
C GLY A 73 9.26 26.94 -5.29
N HIS A 74 10.41 27.55 -5.01
CA HIS A 74 10.83 28.79 -5.67
C HIS A 74 11.43 28.58 -7.08
N GLY A 75 11.54 27.34 -7.55
CA GLY A 75 11.84 26.98 -8.95
C GLY A 75 13.25 27.29 -9.44
N GLN A 76 14.10 27.91 -8.62
CA GLN A 76 15.46 28.28 -8.99
C GLN A 76 16.49 27.15 -8.76
N ARG A 77 16.10 26.02 -8.16
CA ARG A 77 16.97 24.88 -7.82
C ARG A 77 16.41 23.52 -8.25
N PHE A 78 15.44 23.49 -9.17
CA PHE A 78 14.89 22.22 -9.63
C PHE A 78 15.99 21.32 -10.21
N ALA A 79 16.01 20.08 -9.75
CA ALA A 79 16.79 19.00 -10.31
C ALA A 79 15.95 17.73 -10.22
N ALA A 80 15.95 16.94 -11.28
CA ALA A 80 15.29 15.64 -11.33
C ALA A 80 16.32 14.58 -11.72
N VAL A 81 16.36 13.51 -10.93
CA VAL A 81 17.24 12.36 -11.17
C VAL A 81 16.38 11.13 -11.05
N GLY A 82 16.54 10.21 -12.01
CA GLY A 82 15.85 8.93 -11.92
C GLY A 82 16.57 7.79 -12.62
N SER A 83 16.43 6.62 -12.02
CA SER A 83 16.98 5.36 -12.52
C SER A 83 15.84 4.39 -12.80
N VAL A 84 15.91 3.68 -13.93
CA VAL A 84 14.85 2.77 -14.39
C VAL A 84 15.47 1.44 -14.78
N ALA A 85 15.07 0.38 -14.09
CA ALA A 85 15.51 -0.98 -14.37
C ALA A 85 14.30 -1.89 -14.63
N GLU A 86 14.34 -2.61 -15.74
CA GLU A 86 13.25 -3.45 -16.22
C GLU A 86 13.64 -4.93 -16.23
N ALA A 87 12.70 -5.77 -15.86
CA ALA A 87 12.78 -7.22 -15.98
C ALA A 87 11.45 -7.72 -16.54
N GLY A 88 11.33 -7.83 -17.86
CA GLY A 88 10.11 -8.32 -18.51
C GLY A 88 8.92 -7.38 -18.27
N ALA A 89 7.86 -7.87 -17.63
CA ALA A 89 6.63 -7.12 -17.38
C ALA A 89 6.64 -6.36 -16.04
N VAL A 90 7.76 -6.35 -15.33
CA VAL A 90 7.94 -5.59 -14.09
C VAL A 90 9.15 -4.67 -14.20
N SER A 91 9.09 -3.53 -13.52
CA SER A 91 10.20 -2.58 -13.48
C SER A 91 10.26 -1.85 -12.14
N LEU A 92 11.46 -1.37 -11.82
CA LEU A 92 11.72 -0.46 -10.73
C LEU A 92 12.12 0.90 -11.29
N CYS A 93 11.56 1.96 -10.71
CA CYS A 93 11.93 3.32 -11.02
C CYS A 93 12.21 4.06 -9.71
N LEU A 94 13.45 4.52 -9.50
CA LEU A 94 13.81 5.35 -8.36
C LEU A 94 13.91 6.80 -8.82
N MET A 95 13.21 7.70 -8.14
CA MET A 95 13.14 9.11 -8.56
C MET A 95 13.26 10.04 -7.36
N THR A 96 13.86 11.20 -7.60
CA THR A 96 13.86 12.33 -6.67
C THR A 96 13.74 13.64 -7.45
N TYR A 97 13.12 14.63 -6.80
CA TYR A 97 13.11 16.02 -7.23
C TYR A 97 13.76 16.84 -6.13
N GLY A 98 14.71 17.71 -6.48
CA GLY A 98 15.40 18.59 -5.53
C GLY A 98 14.58 19.78 -5.04
N GLU A 99 13.27 19.80 -5.29
CA GLU A 99 12.32 20.82 -4.82
C GLU A 99 10.94 20.19 -4.58
N GLU A 100 10.06 20.91 -3.86
CA GLU A 100 8.67 20.50 -3.72
C GLU A 100 7.97 20.55 -5.09
N VAL A 101 7.35 19.43 -5.48
CA VAL A 101 6.64 19.31 -6.76
C VAL A 101 5.21 18.79 -6.60
N GLY A 102 4.35 19.21 -7.52
CA GLY A 102 3.03 18.64 -7.75
C GLY A 102 3.02 17.81 -9.04
N ILE A 103 2.43 16.63 -8.98
CA ILE A 103 2.22 15.76 -10.14
C ILE A 103 0.71 15.59 -10.30
N ASP A 104 0.17 16.06 -11.41
CA ASP A 104 -1.26 15.93 -11.73
C ASP A 104 -1.41 14.99 -12.93
N ARG A 105 -2.17 13.92 -12.74
CA ARG A 105 -2.32 12.88 -13.75
C ARG A 105 -3.80 12.57 -14.00
N PRO A 106 -4.34 12.91 -15.18
CA PRO A 106 -5.76 12.72 -15.50
C PRO A 106 -6.11 11.24 -15.66
N ALA A 107 -7.40 10.92 -15.67
CA ALA A 107 -7.85 9.57 -15.98
C ALA A 107 -7.46 9.21 -17.42
N GLN A 108 -6.77 8.10 -17.61
CA GLN A 108 -6.35 7.59 -18.92
C GLN A 108 -6.15 6.08 -18.87
N ASP A 109 -6.16 5.43 -20.03
CA ASP A 109 -6.06 3.97 -20.13
C ASP A 109 -4.62 3.48 -19.87
N ASP A 110 -4.29 3.32 -18.60
CA ASP A 110 -2.97 2.79 -18.21
C ASP A 110 -2.85 1.31 -18.50
N GLN A 111 -1.69 0.93 -18.98
CA GLN A 111 -1.33 -0.47 -19.20
C GLN A 111 -0.54 -1.07 -18.05
N TYR A 112 -0.46 -0.40 -16.89
CA TYR A 112 0.28 -0.86 -15.71
C TYR A 112 -0.39 -0.51 -14.38
N VAL A 113 0.00 -1.21 -13.32
CA VAL A 113 -0.17 -0.84 -11.91
C VAL A 113 1.17 -0.34 -11.38
N ALA A 114 1.17 0.76 -10.63
CA ALA A 114 2.37 1.28 -9.96
C ALA A 114 2.16 1.34 -8.44
N ILE A 115 3.17 0.89 -7.70
CA ILE A 115 3.25 1.05 -6.25
C ILE A 115 4.39 2.00 -5.92
N LEU A 116 4.08 3.16 -5.36
CA LEU A 116 5.07 4.10 -4.86
C LEU A 116 5.43 3.74 -3.43
N VAL A 117 6.73 3.64 -3.22
CA VAL A 117 7.39 3.35 -1.95
C VAL A 117 8.19 4.59 -1.58
N PRO A 118 7.67 5.46 -0.70
CA PRO A 118 8.45 6.57 -0.16
C PRO A 118 9.66 6.03 0.61
N MET A 119 10.86 6.41 0.15
CA MET A 119 12.14 6.04 0.74
C MET A 119 12.68 7.18 1.62
N ALA A 120 12.30 8.41 1.30
CA ALA A 120 12.55 9.62 2.07
C ALA A 120 11.41 10.64 1.83
N GLY A 121 11.29 11.63 2.71
CA GLY A 121 10.29 12.68 2.62
C GLY A 121 8.85 12.20 2.72
N ARG A 122 7.94 12.92 2.08
CA ARG A 122 6.49 12.69 2.16
C ARG A 122 5.85 12.85 0.80
N VAL A 123 4.86 12.01 0.52
CA VAL A 123 3.99 12.10 -0.65
C VAL A 123 2.56 12.36 -0.17
N LEU A 124 2.05 13.56 -0.42
CA LEU A 124 0.62 13.84 -0.33
C LEU A 124 -0.07 13.22 -1.54
N VAL A 125 -1.09 12.38 -1.30
CA VAL A 125 -1.81 11.65 -2.33
C VAL A 125 -3.26 12.08 -2.32
N ARG A 126 -3.80 12.41 -3.50
CA ARG A 126 -5.24 12.57 -3.73
C ARG A 126 -5.68 11.66 -4.86
N VAL A 127 -6.56 10.72 -4.57
CA VAL A 127 -7.06 9.72 -5.52
C VAL A 127 -8.45 9.25 -5.10
N LYS A 128 -9.37 9.08 -6.05
CA LYS A 128 -10.76 8.65 -5.77
C LYS A 128 -11.44 9.45 -4.63
N GLY A 129 -11.23 10.76 -4.57
CA GLY A 129 -11.79 11.63 -3.52
C GLY A 129 -11.20 11.45 -2.11
N HIS A 130 -10.18 10.60 -1.95
CA HIS A 130 -9.47 10.41 -0.69
C HIS A 130 -8.15 11.19 -0.70
N GLU A 131 -7.79 11.80 0.43
CA GLU A 131 -6.52 12.48 0.64
C GLU A 131 -5.78 11.84 1.82
N PHE A 132 -4.49 11.54 1.65
CA PHE A 132 -3.63 11.05 2.72
C PHE A 132 -2.15 11.34 2.43
N ILE A 133 -1.32 11.27 3.47
CA ILE A 133 0.14 11.37 3.35
C ILE A 133 0.74 9.97 3.46
N ALA A 134 1.64 9.64 2.55
CA ALA A 134 2.51 8.47 2.61
C ALA A 134 3.95 8.91 2.94
N SER A 135 4.59 8.19 3.85
CA SER A 135 5.95 8.45 4.31
C SER A 135 6.68 7.11 4.53
N PRO A 136 8.02 7.12 4.62
CA PRO A 136 8.82 5.92 4.87
C PRO A 136 8.33 5.15 6.09
N TYR A 137 8.30 3.82 5.98
CA TYR A 137 7.86 2.88 7.03
C TYR A 137 6.39 2.94 7.45
N GLU A 138 5.64 3.98 7.10
CA GLU A 138 4.23 4.14 7.49
C GLU A 138 3.26 3.56 6.46
N SER A 139 3.42 3.90 5.18
CA SER A 139 2.51 3.44 4.12
C SER A 139 3.10 3.54 2.72
N LEU A 140 2.63 2.66 1.83
CA LEU A 140 2.87 2.72 0.38
C LEU A 140 1.62 3.24 -0.34
N VAL A 141 1.81 3.62 -1.61
CA VAL A 141 0.72 4.09 -2.47
C VAL A 141 0.57 3.16 -3.66
N ALA A 142 -0.55 2.44 -3.76
CA ALA A 142 -0.88 1.65 -4.94
C ALA A 142 -1.76 2.50 -5.87
N LEU A 143 -1.21 2.97 -6.98
CA LEU A 143 -1.91 3.80 -7.94
C LEU A 143 -2.84 2.94 -8.80
N PRO A 144 -4.16 3.16 -8.75
CA PRO A 144 -5.10 2.39 -9.55
C PRO A 144 -4.98 2.76 -11.04
N PRO A 145 -4.94 1.75 -11.94
CA PRO A 145 -4.91 1.99 -13.38
C PRO A 145 -6.23 2.64 -13.82
N GLY A 146 -6.19 3.54 -14.80
CA GLY A 146 -7.40 4.17 -15.34
C GLY A 146 -7.85 5.42 -14.62
N GLU A 147 -7.44 5.61 -13.36
CA GLU A 147 -7.95 6.67 -12.49
C GLU A 147 -7.15 7.96 -12.62
N SER A 148 -7.78 9.07 -12.25
CA SER A 148 -7.08 10.34 -12.02
C SER A 148 -6.52 10.41 -10.61
N PHE A 149 -5.34 11.02 -10.47
CA PHE A 149 -4.76 11.30 -9.16
C PHE A 149 -3.88 12.56 -9.22
N SER A 150 -3.66 13.16 -8.04
CA SER A 150 -2.61 14.17 -7.85
C SER A 150 -1.71 13.78 -6.69
N LEU A 151 -0.42 14.07 -6.85
CA LEU A 151 0.60 13.85 -5.85
C LEU A 151 1.28 15.19 -5.50
N GLY A 152 1.68 15.36 -4.25
CA GLY A 152 2.58 16.43 -3.82
C GLY A 152 3.78 15.81 -3.12
N TRP A 153 4.98 16.02 -3.66
CA TRP A 153 6.21 15.47 -3.10
C TRP A 153 6.94 16.59 -2.36
N SER A 154 7.39 16.32 -1.14
CA SER A 154 8.27 17.23 -0.40
C SER A 154 9.65 17.36 -1.08
N GLU A 155 10.38 18.43 -0.77
CA GLU A 155 11.74 18.69 -1.31
C GLU A 155 12.74 17.55 -1.04
N ASP A 156 12.62 16.87 0.10
CA ASP A 156 13.46 15.74 0.49
C ASP A 156 12.92 14.38 -0.02
N CYS A 157 11.90 14.39 -0.89
CA CYS A 157 11.19 13.18 -1.26
C CYS A 157 11.98 12.35 -2.27
N ARG A 158 12.07 11.05 -1.95
CA ARG A 158 12.61 10.03 -2.85
C ARG A 158 11.66 8.85 -2.87
N VAL A 159 11.30 8.41 -4.07
CA VAL A 159 10.28 7.37 -4.26
C VAL A 159 10.84 6.27 -5.14
N LEU A 160 10.79 5.04 -4.64
CA LEU A 160 10.94 3.84 -5.44
C LEU A 160 9.56 3.41 -5.94
N THR A 161 9.42 3.19 -7.23
CA THR A 161 8.17 2.74 -7.85
C THR A 161 8.35 1.32 -8.36
N LEU A 162 7.54 0.39 -7.85
CA LEU A 162 7.38 -0.94 -8.42
C LEU A 162 6.23 -0.91 -9.43
N ARG A 163 6.54 -1.13 -10.70
CA ARG A 163 5.58 -1.16 -11.80
C ARG A 163 5.38 -2.58 -12.30
N ALA A 164 4.15 -2.93 -12.64
CA ALA A 164 3.81 -4.18 -13.30
C ALA A 164 2.77 -3.96 -14.40
N ASP A 165 2.95 -4.59 -15.55
CA ASP A 165 1.99 -4.48 -16.65
C ASP A 165 0.64 -5.13 -16.30
N ASN A 166 -0.45 -4.46 -16.65
CA ASN A 166 -1.82 -4.92 -16.42
C ASN A 166 -2.07 -6.28 -17.09
N SER A 167 -1.56 -6.47 -18.31
CA SER A 167 -1.72 -7.75 -19.02
C SER A 167 -0.99 -8.90 -18.30
N ALA A 168 0.14 -8.63 -17.66
CA ALA A 168 0.91 -9.63 -16.92
C ALA A 168 0.25 -9.96 -15.57
N LEU A 169 -0.25 -8.96 -14.86
CA LEU A 169 -1.07 -9.15 -13.66
C LEU A 169 -2.33 -9.97 -13.98
N GLN A 170 -3.02 -9.67 -15.08
CA GLN A 170 -4.21 -10.42 -15.50
C GLN A 170 -3.86 -11.90 -15.80
N ARG A 171 -2.77 -12.16 -16.55
CA ARG A 171 -2.30 -13.53 -16.82
C ARG A 171 -1.92 -14.27 -15.53
N ALA A 172 -1.20 -13.61 -14.62
CA ALA A 172 -0.82 -14.19 -13.34
C ALA A 172 -2.04 -14.50 -12.47
N LEU A 173 -3.05 -13.63 -12.46
CA LEU A 173 -4.29 -13.82 -11.74
C LEU A 173 -5.07 -15.05 -12.22
N VAL A 174 -5.22 -15.21 -13.54
CA VAL A 174 -5.87 -16.40 -14.15
C VAL A 174 -5.10 -17.68 -13.80
N GLY A 175 -3.77 -17.61 -13.73
CA GLY A 175 -2.93 -18.73 -13.30
C GLY A 175 -3.10 -19.12 -11.82
N LEU A 176 -3.42 -18.16 -10.95
CA LEU A 176 -3.61 -18.38 -9.52
C LEU A 176 -5.04 -18.80 -9.13
N SER A 177 -6.04 -18.37 -9.90
CA SER A 177 -7.43 -18.74 -9.68
C SER A 177 -8.17 -18.91 -10.99
N SER A 178 -8.62 -20.14 -11.27
CA SER A 178 -9.50 -20.42 -12.41
C SER A 178 -10.89 -19.77 -12.30
N ARG A 179 -11.23 -19.23 -11.12
CA ARG A 179 -12.46 -18.48 -10.86
C ARG A 179 -12.30 -16.98 -11.08
N ALA A 180 -11.09 -16.49 -11.32
CA ALA A 180 -10.91 -15.12 -11.74
C ALA A 180 -11.56 -14.96 -13.12
N GLU A 181 -12.74 -14.34 -13.16
CA GLU A 181 -13.44 -14.00 -14.39
C GLU A 181 -12.56 -13.09 -15.26
N ASP A 182 -12.84 -12.97 -16.57
CA ASP A 182 -12.11 -12.10 -17.50
C ASP A 182 -12.42 -10.60 -17.31
N ARG A 183 -12.76 -10.21 -16.07
CA ARG A 183 -13.00 -8.84 -15.66
C ARG A 183 -11.65 -8.14 -15.37
N PRO A 184 -11.48 -6.87 -15.79
CA PRO A 184 -10.24 -6.13 -15.55
C PRO A 184 -9.90 -6.03 -14.05
N LEU A 185 -8.60 -6.09 -13.73
CA LEU A 185 -8.11 -5.87 -12.38
C LEU A 185 -8.39 -4.43 -11.93
N ARG A 186 -9.03 -4.27 -10.77
CA ARG A 186 -9.29 -2.96 -10.15
C ARG A 186 -8.86 -2.96 -8.70
N LEU A 187 -8.02 -1.99 -8.31
CA LEU A 187 -7.58 -1.83 -6.93
C LEU A 187 -8.66 -1.15 -6.08
N ASP A 188 -8.90 -1.72 -4.89
CA ASP A 188 -9.92 -1.23 -3.95
C ASP A 188 -9.41 -0.09 -3.06
N SER A 189 -8.14 -0.13 -2.69
CA SER A 189 -7.48 0.90 -1.86
C SER A 189 -6.18 1.36 -2.49
N ALA A 190 -5.98 2.68 -2.49
CA ALA A 190 -4.72 3.28 -2.89
C ALA A 190 -3.68 3.32 -1.76
N ARG A 191 -4.11 3.26 -0.49
CA ARG A 191 -3.19 3.28 0.65
C ARG A 191 -2.91 1.86 1.13
N VAL A 192 -1.64 1.48 1.15
CA VAL A 192 -1.18 0.19 1.69
C VAL A 192 -0.54 0.43 3.04
N VAL A 193 -1.14 -0.12 4.09
CA VAL A 193 -0.67 -0.06 5.48
C VAL A 193 -0.47 -1.47 6.01
N GLY A 194 -0.07 -1.62 7.27
CA GLY A 194 0.05 -2.95 7.90
C GLY A 194 1.26 -3.75 7.39
N SER A 195 1.25 -5.06 7.62
CA SER A 195 2.34 -5.97 7.26
C SER A 195 2.50 -6.17 5.75
N GLU A 196 1.45 -5.92 4.98
CA GLU A 196 1.36 -6.01 3.52
C GLU A 196 2.47 -5.22 2.84
N ARG A 197 2.81 -4.04 3.38
CA ARG A 197 3.90 -3.21 2.86
C ARG A 197 5.24 -3.95 2.81
N TYR A 198 5.52 -4.83 3.75
CA TYR A 198 6.79 -5.55 3.82
C TYR A 198 6.92 -6.61 2.73
N ALA A 199 5.82 -7.22 2.31
CA ALA A 199 5.82 -8.16 1.19
C ALA A 199 6.19 -7.44 -0.12
N ILE A 200 5.55 -6.29 -0.38
CA ILE A 200 5.89 -5.44 -1.55
C ILE A 200 7.34 -4.97 -1.50
N LEU A 201 7.79 -4.50 -0.33
CA LEU A 201 9.19 -4.09 -0.12
C LEU A 201 10.16 -5.24 -0.38
N GLY A 202 9.85 -6.46 0.06
CA GLY A 202 10.66 -7.64 -0.19
C GLY A 202 10.75 -8.00 -1.67
N ALA A 203 9.65 -7.89 -2.41
CA ALA A 203 9.65 -8.10 -3.86
C ALA A 203 10.49 -7.03 -4.59
N ALA A 204 10.35 -5.76 -4.21
CA ALA A 204 11.16 -4.67 -4.73
C ALA A 204 12.65 -4.85 -4.39
N ALA A 205 12.99 -5.26 -3.16
CA ALA A 205 14.37 -5.54 -2.75
C ALA A 205 14.99 -6.69 -3.56
N THR A 206 14.23 -7.75 -3.81
CA THR A 206 14.68 -8.88 -4.65
C THR A 206 15.02 -8.43 -6.07
N LEU A 207 14.18 -7.57 -6.66
CA LEU A 207 14.46 -6.94 -7.97
C LEU A 207 15.71 -6.05 -7.92
N MET A 208 15.82 -5.15 -6.95
CA MET A 208 17.00 -4.26 -6.80
C MET A 208 18.31 -5.06 -6.68
N HIS A 209 18.32 -6.10 -5.85
CA HIS A 209 19.49 -6.96 -5.70
C HIS A 209 19.80 -7.74 -6.98
N ALA A 210 18.79 -8.18 -7.72
CA ALA A 210 19.03 -8.81 -9.02
C ALA A 210 19.69 -7.80 -9.98
N PHE A 211 19.16 -6.59 -10.11
CA PHE A 211 19.72 -5.55 -10.97
C PHE A 211 21.14 -5.15 -10.61
N ALA A 212 21.48 -5.03 -9.32
CA ALA A 212 22.84 -4.70 -8.88
C ALA A 212 23.92 -5.71 -9.29
N ASN A 213 23.55 -6.92 -9.74
CA ASN A 213 24.49 -7.93 -10.21
C ASN A 213 24.73 -7.88 -11.74
N TYR A 214 24.05 -7.00 -12.47
CA TYR A 214 24.16 -6.89 -13.93
C TYR A 214 24.32 -5.43 -14.35
N PRO A 215 25.23 -5.11 -15.30
CA PRO A 215 25.39 -3.73 -15.77
C PRO A 215 24.20 -3.19 -16.59
N SER A 216 23.40 -4.07 -17.18
CA SER A 216 22.27 -3.72 -18.04
C SER A 216 21.11 -4.71 -17.89
N CYS A 217 19.89 -4.24 -18.18
CA CYS A 217 18.68 -5.06 -18.17
C CYS A 217 18.74 -6.20 -19.22
N SER A 218 19.45 -5.97 -20.32
CA SER A 218 19.65 -6.95 -21.40
C SER A 218 20.43 -8.18 -20.96
N ASP A 219 21.24 -8.04 -19.90
CA ASP A 219 22.20 -9.06 -19.47
C ASP A 219 21.58 -10.05 -18.48
N LEU A 220 20.37 -9.76 -17.99
CA LEU A 220 19.67 -10.65 -17.07
C LEU A 220 19.32 -11.98 -17.77
N PRO A 221 19.69 -13.13 -17.18
CA PRO A 221 19.31 -14.43 -17.72
C PRO A 221 17.77 -14.56 -17.82
N ARG A 222 17.28 -15.08 -18.94
CA ARG A 222 15.82 -15.21 -19.20
C ARG A 222 15.05 -15.94 -18.10
N LEU A 223 15.67 -16.96 -17.50
CA LEU A 223 15.07 -17.70 -16.38
C LEU A 223 14.95 -16.82 -15.12
N LEU A 224 15.96 -16.00 -14.84
CA LEU A 224 15.93 -15.06 -13.72
C LEU A 224 14.81 -14.04 -13.93
N VAL A 225 14.71 -13.43 -15.12
CA VAL A 225 13.62 -12.51 -15.48
C VAL A 225 12.26 -13.14 -15.22
N ARG A 226 12.04 -14.38 -15.67
CA ARG A 226 10.78 -15.11 -15.42
C ARG A 226 10.48 -15.26 -13.92
N ARG A 227 11.47 -15.65 -13.11
CA ARG A 227 11.29 -15.82 -11.65
C ARG A 227 11.02 -14.51 -10.93
N LEU A 228 11.68 -13.43 -11.34
CA LEU A 228 11.44 -12.10 -10.81
C LEU A 228 10.02 -11.60 -11.13
N ASN A 229 9.54 -11.83 -12.36
CA ASN A 229 8.17 -11.53 -12.76
C ASN A 229 7.17 -12.33 -11.94
N ASP A 230 7.30 -13.66 -11.90
CA ASP A 230 6.40 -14.55 -11.14
C ASP A 230 6.31 -14.09 -9.68
N HIS A 231 7.45 -13.81 -9.04
CA HIS A 231 7.51 -13.36 -7.65
C HIS A 231 6.84 -12.00 -7.43
N ALA A 232 7.18 -10.98 -8.22
CA ALA A 232 6.64 -9.64 -8.06
C ALA A 232 5.12 -9.60 -8.33
N LEU A 233 4.68 -10.21 -9.43
CA LEU A 233 3.26 -10.25 -9.82
C LEU A 233 2.41 -11.00 -8.78
N SER A 234 2.85 -12.20 -8.35
CA SER A 234 2.13 -12.94 -7.30
C SER A 234 2.10 -12.19 -5.98
N THR A 235 3.20 -11.52 -5.61
CA THR A 235 3.23 -10.72 -4.38
C THR A 235 2.24 -9.57 -4.45
N MET A 236 2.18 -8.84 -5.57
CA MET A 236 1.22 -7.75 -5.76
C MET A 236 -0.23 -8.25 -5.67
N LEU A 237 -0.57 -9.36 -6.33
CA LEU A 237 -1.92 -9.95 -6.31
C LEU A 237 -2.31 -10.51 -4.94
N LEU A 238 -1.39 -11.12 -4.22
CA LEU A 238 -1.64 -11.71 -2.90
C LEU A 238 -1.51 -10.70 -1.75
N THR A 239 -1.17 -9.45 -2.03
CA THR A 239 -0.96 -8.43 -0.99
C THR A 239 -1.90 -7.25 -1.16
N LEU A 240 -2.09 -6.78 -2.39
CA LEU A 240 -2.99 -5.67 -2.67
C LEU A 240 -4.44 -6.13 -2.60
N THR A 241 -5.31 -5.22 -2.16
CA THR A 241 -6.76 -5.47 -2.18
C THR A 241 -7.31 -5.01 -3.52
N HIS A 242 -8.05 -5.89 -4.19
CA HIS A 242 -8.61 -5.68 -5.51
C HIS A 242 -9.93 -6.45 -5.68
N ASN A 243 -10.69 -6.14 -6.73
CA ASN A 243 -11.98 -6.75 -7.03
C ASN A 243 -11.98 -8.29 -7.05
N HIS A 244 -10.85 -8.93 -7.40
CA HIS A 244 -10.66 -10.38 -7.41
C HIS A 244 -10.15 -11.00 -6.09
N THR A 245 -9.90 -10.21 -5.04
CA THR A 245 -9.29 -10.73 -3.81
C THR A 245 -10.13 -11.87 -3.21
N THR A 246 -11.45 -11.74 -3.18
CA THR A 246 -12.34 -12.80 -2.67
C THR A 246 -12.26 -14.08 -3.49
N ASP A 247 -12.15 -14.00 -4.82
CA ASP A 247 -12.09 -15.19 -5.68
C ASP A 247 -10.72 -15.87 -5.59
N LEU A 248 -9.67 -15.08 -5.49
CA LEU A 248 -8.30 -15.55 -5.33
C LEU A 248 -8.14 -16.31 -4.02
N TYR A 249 -8.51 -15.71 -2.89
CA TYR A 249 -8.46 -16.40 -1.60
C TYR A 249 -9.54 -17.47 -1.43
N GLY A 250 -10.70 -17.33 -2.07
CA GLY A 250 -11.72 -18.37 -2.08
C GLY A 250 -11.27 -19.63 -2.83
N ALA A 251 -10.41 -19.48 -3.84
CA ALA A 251 -9.77 -20.59 -4.54
C ALA A 251 -8.59 -21.18 -3.76
N LEU A 252 -7.72 -20.33 -3.19
CA LEU A 252 -6.51 -20.75 -2.47
C LEU A 252 -6.78 -21.28 -1.06
N THR A 253 -7.80 -20.74 -0.40
CA THR A 253 -8.19 -21.06 0.98
C THR A 253 -9.72 -20.96 1.09
N PRO A 254 -10.47 -21.99 0.66
CA PRO A 254 -11.92 -21.96 0.74
C PRO A 254 -12.38 -21.89 2.20
N ALA A 255 -12.66 -20.67 2.68
CA ALA A 255 -13.40 -20.47 3.91
C ALA A 255 -14.82 -20.96 3.67
N SER A 256 -15.15 -22.13 4.22
CA SER A 256 -16.53 -22.61 4.22
C SER A 256 -17.37 -21.73 5.15
N GLY A 257 -18.69 -21.63 4.95
CA GLY A 257 -19.59 -20.92 5.89
C GLY A 257 -19.52 -21.49 7.32
N ARG A 258 -18.96 -22.70 7.50
CA ARG A 258 -18.62 -23.27 8.80
C ARG A 258 -17.53 -22.45 9.51
N SER A 259 -16.51 -21.98 8.80
CA SER A 259 -15.40 -21.19 9.36
C SER A 259 -15.88 -19.85 9.95
N VAL A 260 -16.81 -19.16 9.26
CA VAL A 260 -17.44 -17.95 9.80
C VAL A 260 -18.29 -18.28 11.01
N ARG A 261 -19.07 -19.36 10.94
CA ARG A 261 -19.87 -19.82 12.09
C ARG A 261 -18.99 -20.16 13.30
N THR A 262 -17.88 -20.87 13.11
CA THR A 262 -16.92 -21.20 14.16
C THR A 262 -16.30 -19.93 14.75
N ALA A 263 -15.87 -18.96 13.92
CA ALA A 263 -15.37 -17.69 14.41
C ALA A 263 -16.43 -16.89 15.21
N LEU A 264 -17.70 -16.93 14.79
CA LEU A 264 -18.80 -16.31 15.51
C LEU A 264 -19.13 -17.04 16.83
N GLU A 265 -19.13 -18.37 16.83
CA GLU A 265 -19.32 -19.20 18.03
C GLU A 265 -18.24 -18.89 19.08
N LEU A 266 -16.98 -18.81 18.65
CA LEU A 266 -15.85 -18.43 19.51
C LEU A 266 -15.99 -17.00 20.06
N LEU A 267 -16.50 -16.06 19.26
CA LEU A 267 -16.72 -14.68 19.69
C LEU A 267 -17.88 -14.51 20.67
N HIS A 268 -18.89 -15.37 20.58
CA HIS A 268 -20.07 -15.31 21.44
C HIS A 268 -19.95 -16.17 22.70
N ALA A 269 -18.99 -17.10 22.76
CA ALA A 269 -18.65 -17.86 23.95
C ALA A 269 -18.11 -16.92 25.06
N GLU A 270 -18.72 -16.98 26.26
CA GLU A 270 -18.50 -16.02 27.36
C GLU A 270 -17.04 -15.94 27.85
N ASP A 271 -16.28 -17.03 27.78
CA ASP A 271 -14.89 -17.09 28.26
C ASP A 271 -13.84 -16.61 27.26
N GLN A 272 -14.23 -16.25 26.02
CA GLN A 272 -13.29 -16.15 24.90
C GLN A 272 -13.32 -14.83 24.11
N ALA A 273 -13.93 -13.77 24.64
CA ALA A 273 -14.04 -12.45 23.99
C ALA A 273 -12.70 -11.71 23.73
N MET A 274 -11.56 -12.29 24.16
CA MET A 274 -10.22 -11.72 24.03
C MET A 274 -9.43 -12.22 22.83
N TYR A 275 -10.00 -13.08 21.97
CA TYR A 275 -9.29 -13.50 20.77
C TYR A 275 -8.85 -12.33 19.89
N THR A 276 -7.61 -12.42 19.44
CA THR A 276 -7.09 -11.65 18.31
C THR A 276 -7.69 -12.20 17.01
N ILE A 277 -7.65 -11.39 15.95
CA ILE A 277 -8.10 -11.86 14.63
C ILE A 277 -7.26 -13.04 14.14
N GLY A 278 -5.97 -13.08 14.50
CA GLY A 278 -5.07 -14.19 14.20
C GLY A 278 -5.54 -15.50 14.82
N GLU A 279 -5.92 -15.47 16.10
CA GLU A 279 -6.40 -16.65 16.81
C GLU A 279 -7.78 -17.09 16.30
N LEU A 280 -8.71 -16.15 16.05
CA LEU A 280 -10.00 -16.50 15.43
C LEU A 280 -9.83 -17.20 14.08
N ALA A 281 -8.88 -16.73 13.27
CA ALA A 281 -8.60 -17.34 11.99
C ALA A 281 -7.99 -18.74 12.14
N ALA A 282 -7.03 -18.89 13.06
CA ALA A 282 -6.41 -20.17 13.36
C ALA A 282 -7.42 -21.21 13.84
N GLU A 283 -8.28 -20.86 14.80
CA GLU A 283 -9.33 -21.74 15.34
C GLU A 283 -10.42 -22.04 14.31
N ALA A 284 -10.72 -21.09 13.42
CA ALA A 284 -11.62 -21.30 12.29
C ALA A 284 -10.97 -22.09 11.13
N GLY A 285 -9.68 -22.47 11.23
CA GLY A 285 -8.96 -23.24 10.22
C GLY A 285 -8.70 -22.47 8.92
N VAL A 286 -8.58 -21.14 8.99
CA VAL A 286 -8.41 -20.25 7.83
C VAL A 286 -7.30 -19.23 8.06
N THR A 287 -6.85 -18.57 6.99
CA THR A 287 -5.94 -17.42 7.14
C THR A 287 -6.73 -16.20 7.63
N VAL A 288 -6.07 -15.25 8.30
CA VAL A 288 -6.68 -13.95 8.68
C VAL A 288 -7.36 -13.30 7.49
N ARG A 289 -6.71 -13.35 6.33
CA ARG A 289 -7.24 -12.76 5.11
C ARG A 289 -8.50 -13.46 4.62
N ALA A 290 -8.54 -14.78 4.64
CA ALA A 290 -9.73 -15.55 4.30
C ALA A 290 -10.88 -15.25 5.28
N LEU A 291 -10.59 -15.09 6.58
CA LEU A 291 -11.58 -14.68 7.58
C LEU A 291 -12.14 -13.27 7.32
N GLU A 292 -11.27 -12.30 7.00
CA GLU A 292 -11.68 -10.93 6.65
C GLU A 292 -12.60 -10.87 5.44
N LEU A 293 -12.32 -11.69 4.43
CA LEU A 293 -13.13 -11.76 3.21
C LEU A 293 -14.47 -12.42 3.49
N ALA A 294 -14.48 -13.48 4.27
CA ALA A 294 -15.70 -14.19 4.63
C ALA A 294 -16.64 -13.31 5.48
N PHE A 295 -16.12 -12.55 6.46
CA PHE A 295 -16.91 -11.58 7.22
C PHE A 295 -17.49 -10.47 6.33
N ARG A 296 -16.72 -9.96 5.36
CA ARG A 296 -17.24 -8.94 4.43
C ARG A 296 -18.33 -9.48 3.54
N LYS A 297 -18.17 -10.70 3.04
CA LYS A 297 -19.14 -11.37 2.16
C LYS A 297 -20.43 -11.73 2.90
N ASP A 298 -20.32 -12.34 4.07
CA ASP A 298 -21.46 -12.97 4.75
C ASP A 298 -22.14 -12.01 5.75
N LEU A 299 -21.43 -11.03 6.31
CA LEU A 299 -21.91 -10.12 7.36
C LEU A 299 -21.83 -8.63 7.00
N GLY A 300 -21.25 -8.28 5.84
CA GLY A 300 -21.10 -6.88 5.42
C GLY A 300 -20.15 -6.05 6.29
N THR A 301 -19.29 -6.68 7.09
CA THR A 301 -18.36 -6.01 8.02
C THR A 301 -16.99 -6.69 8.06
N THR A 302 -16.05 -6.18 8.85
CA THR A 302 -14.73 -6.81 9.07
C THR A 302 -14.70 -7.56 10.41
N PRO A 303 -13.86 -8.60 10.57
CA PRO A 303 -13.69 -9.30 11.85
C PRO A 303 -13.33 -8.33 12.98
N SER A 304 -12.40 -7.40 12.72
CA SER A 304 -11.99 -6.36 13.69
C SER A 304 -13.14 -5.46 14.13
N ALA A 305 -13.98 -5.01 13.20
CA ALA A 305 -15.15 -4.20 13.52
C ALA A 305 -16.20 -4.99 14.30
N TYR A 306 -16.44 -6.25 13.92
CA TYR A 306 -17.38 -7.14 14.61
C TYR A 306 -16.92 -7.43 16.05
N VAL A 307 -15.66 -7.81 16.25
CA VAL A 307 -15.06 -8.03 17.58
C VAL A 307 -15.17 -6.78 18.44
N LEU A 308 -14.85 -5.61 17.88
CA LEU A 308 -14.95 -4.34 18.59
C LEU A 308 -16.40 -4.07 19.03
N GLN A 309 -17.38 -4.28 18.15
CA GLN A 309 -18.80 -4.10 18.46
C GLN A 309 -19.26 -5.08 19.54
N THR A 310 -18.88 -6.35 19.45
CA THR A 310 -19.20 -7.36 20.47
C THR A 310 -18.62 -6.96 21.83
N ARG A 311 -17.37 -6.53 21.90
CA ARG A 311 -16.73 -6.04 23.13
C ARG A 311 -17.43 -4.81 23.71
N LEU A 312 -17.85 -3.86 22.87
CA LEU A 312 -18.62 -2.70 23.30
C LEU A 312 -19.99 -3.11 23.87
N ASN A 313 -20.70 -4.04 23.23
CA ASN A 313 -22.00 -4.53 23.69
C ASN A 313 -21.88 -5.27 25.04
N ARG A 314 -20.86 -6.12 25.20
CA ARG A 314 -20.61 -6.81 26.47
C ARG A 314 -20.23 -5.84 27.60
N ALA A 315 -19.40 -4.85 27.30
CA ALA A 315 -19.08 -3.77 28.25
C ALA A 315 -20.34 -2.97 28.64
N HIS A 316 -21.24 -2.67 27.69
CA HIS A 316 -22.51 -2.00 27.97
C HIS A 316 -23.41 -2.83 28.90
N GLU A 317 -23.56 -4.12 28.61
CA GLU A 317 -24.33 -5.03 29.45
C GLU A 317 -23.78 -5.14 30.88
N GLU A 318 -22.45 -5.21 31.03
CA GLU A 318 -21.81 -5.27 32.35
C GLU A 318 -21.99 -3.96 33.13
N LEU A 319 -21.84 -2.81 32.48
CA LEU A 319 -22.11 -1.51 33.12
C LEU A 319 -23.58 -1.38 33.55
N ARG A 320 -24.51 -1.96 32.79
CA ARG A 320 -25.94 -1.97 33.13
C ARG A 320 -26.31 -2.90 34.28
N ARG A 321 -25.55 -3.98 34.47
CA ARG A 321 -25.77 -4.96 35.56
C ARG A 321 -24.97 -4.63 36.83
N ALA A 322 -23.99 -3.73 36.74
CA ALA A 322 -23.12 -3.40 37.85
C ALA A 322 -23.86 -2.65 38.99
N ASP A 323 -23.62 -3.09 40.22
CA ASP A 323 -23.98 -2.38 41.46
C ASP A 323 -22.78 -1.56 41.96
N LEU A 324 -23.02 -0.39 42.56
CA LEU A 324 -21.97 0.43 43.19
C LEU A 324 -21.34 -0.28 44.39
N GLN A 325 -22.06 -1.20 45.04
CA GLN A 325 -21.52 -1.95 46.18
C GLN A 325 -20.45 -2.98 45.77
N ASP A 326 -20.37 -3.34 44.50
CA ASP A 326 -19.38 -4.31 43.98
C ASP A 326 -18.01 -3.67 43.67
N GLY A 327 -17.88 -2.34 43.82
CA GLY A 327 -16.64 -1.63 43.47
C GLY A 327 -16.34 -1.60 41.97
N THR A 328 -17.31 -1.92 41.12
CA THR A 328 -17.15 -1.92 39.66
C THR A 328 -16.84 -0.52 39.16
N THR A 329 -15.77 -0.38 38.38
CA THR A 329 -15.38 0.90 37.78
C THR A 329 -15.41 0.81 36.25
N VAL A 330 -15.68 1.95 35.60
CA VAL A 330 -15.59 2.07 34.14
C VAL A 330 -14.22 1.60 33.61
N THR A 331 -13.14 1.91 34.35
CA THR A 331 -11.78 1.46 34.03
C THR A 331 -11.67 -0.05 34.07
N HIS A 332 -12.19 -0.70 35.11
CA HIS A 332 -12.17 -2.15 35.24
C HIS A 332 -12.92 -2.83 34.08
N VAL A 333 -14.15 -2.38 33.78
CA VAL A 333 -14.94 -2.93 32.69
C VAL A 333 -14.26 -2.72 31.33
N ALA A 334 -13.70 -1.53 31.07
CA ALA A 334 -12.97 -1.26 29.84
C ALA A 334 -11.77 -2.20 29.66
N MET A 335 -10.96 -2.39 30.72
CA MET A 335 -9.78 -3.26 30.68
C MET A 335 -10.18 -4.73 30.52
N LYS A 336 -11.23 -5.18 31.21
CA LYS A 336 -11.77 -6.55 31.13
C LYS A 336 -12.16 -6.92 29.69
N TRP A 337 -12.79 -6.00 28.96
CA TRP A 337 -13.19 -6.21 27.57
C TRP A 337 -12.12 -5.78 26.54
N GLY A 338 -10.86 -5.65 26.97
CA GLY A 338 -9.72 -5.49 26.07
C GLY A 338 -9.47 -4.06 25.57
N PHE A 339 -10.00 -3.03 26.24
CA PHE A 339 -9.72 -1.64 25.91
C PHE A 339 -8.56 -1.08 26.75
N ALA A 340 -7.36 -1.03 26.18
CA ALA A 340 -6.16 -0.51 26.86
C ALA A 340 -6.22 0.98 27.23
N HIS A 341 -7.10 1.77 26.60
CA HIS A 341 -7.22 3.20 26.84
C HIS A 341 -8.65 3.61 27.16
N VAL A 342 -8.90 3.90 28.44
CA VAL A 342 -10.23 4.26 28.97
C VAL A 342 -10.84 5.48 28.26
N GLY A 343 -10.04 6.50 27.93
CA GLY A 343 -10.55 7.67 27.20
C GLY A 343 -11.03 7.34 25.78
N ARG A 344 -10.31 6.47 25.05
CA ARG A 344 -10.72 6.01 23.72
C ARG A 344 -11.95 5.11 23.78
N PHE A 345 -12.02 4.26 24.80
CA PHE A 345 -13.21 3.47 25.11
C PHE A 345 -14.43 4.37 25.35
N ALA A 346 -14.33 5.34 26.26
CA ALA A 346 -15.45 6.20 26.63
C ALA A 346 -15.98 7.03 25.45
N ARG A 347 -15.09 7.50 24.57
CA ARG A 347 -15.48 8.16 23.32
C ARG A 347 -16.27 7.23 22.41
N ARG A 348 -15.71 6.05 22.07
CA ARG A 348 -16.36 5.07 21.19
C ARG A 348 -17.69 4.59 21.77
N TYR A 349 -17.72 4.30 23.07
CA TYR A 349 -18.93 3.90 23.78
C TYR A 349 -20.03 4.95 23.60
N ARG A 350 -19.72 6.24 23.79
CA ARG A 350 -20.70 7.32 23.58
C ARG A 350 -21.14 7.46 22.12
N GLU A 351 -20.21 7.29 21.17
CA GLU A 351 -20.53 7.28 19.74
C GLU A 351 -21.50 6.14 19.39
N THR A 352 -21.38 4.97 20.06
CA THR A 352 -22.22 3.79 19.81
C THR A 352 -23.57 3.83 20.54
N PHE A 353 -23.60 4.22 21.82
CA PHE A 353 -24.79 4.12 22.69
C PHE A 353 -25.44 5.46 23.04
N GLY A 354 -24.85 6.59 22.64
CA GLY A 354 -25.37 7.94 22.88
C GLY A 354 -25.18 8.46 24.31
N VAL A 355 -24.65 7.66 25.23
CA VAL A 355 -24.43 8.01 26.65
C VAL A 355 -22.99 7.72 27.07
N ALA A 356 -22.49 8.41 28.09
CA ALA A 356 -21.16 8.12 28.62
C ALA A 356 -21.16 6.85 29.48
N PRO A 357 -20.11 6.01 29.47
CA PRO A 357 -20.08 4.79 30.28
C PRO A 357 -20.17 5.05 31.80
N SER A 358 -19.64 6.19 32.26
CA SER A 358 -19.78 6.64 33.65
C SER A 358 -21.21 7.05 34.01
N GLU A 359 -21.97 7.53 33.02
CA GLU A 359 -23.37 7.89 33.19
C GLU A 359 -24.24 6.64 33.21
N GLU A 360 -23.97 5.68 32.31
CA GLU A 360 -24.63 4.36 32.33
C GLU A 360 -24.44 3.67 33.69
N LEU A 361 -23.20 3.60 34.17
CA LEU A 361 -22.88 2.98 35.47
C LEU A 361 -23.59 3.67 36.64
N ARG A 362 -23.91 4.96 36.55
CA ARG A 362 -24.69 5.65 37.58
C ARG A 362 -26.19 5.37 37.47
N ARG A 363 -26.69 5.26 36.23
CA ARG A 363 -28.12 5.02 35.96
C ARG A 363 -28.55 3.61 36.33
N SER A 364 -27.72 2.60 36.09
CA SER A 364 -28.00 1.21 36.49
C SER A 364 -28.24 1.10 38.00
N VAL A 365 -27.51 1.87 38.79
CA VAL A 365 -27.56 1.81 40.25
C VAL A 365 -28.81 2.47 40.81
N THR A 366 -29.31 3.53 40.16
CA THR A 366 -30.58 4.16 40.58
C THR A 366 -31.77 3.22 40.34
N GLN A 367 -31.74 2.37 39.32
CA GLN A 367 -32.83 1.42 39.02
C GLN A 367 -32.87 0.22 39.98
N THR A 368 -31.73 -0.26 40.49
CA THR A 368 -31.70 -1.41 41.42
C THR A 368 -32.14 -1.07 42.85
N HIS A 369 -32.20 0.21 43.24
CA HIS A 369 -32.69 0.64 44.57
C HIS A 369 -34.19 1.00 44.62
N GLU A 370 -34.89 1.05 43.49
CA GLU A 370 -36.34 1.36 43.43
C GLU A 370 -37.23 0.13 43.15
N SER A 371 -36.64 -1.06 42.97
CA SER A 371 -37.35 -2.36 42.83
C SER A 371 -37.14 -3.21 44.08
#